data_AF-A0AAD4QJL6-F1
#
_entry.id   AF-A0AAD4QJL6-F1
#
_cell.length_a   1.000
_cell.length_b   1.000
_cell.length_c   1.000
_cell.angle_alpha   90.00
_cell.angle_beta   90.00
_cell.angle_gamma   90.00
#
_symmetry.space_group_name_H-M   'P 1'
#
loop_
_entity.id
_entity.type
_entity.pdbx_description
1 polymer ?
#
loop_
_entity_poly.entity_id
_entity_poly.type
_entity_poly.pdbx_seq_one_letter_code
_entity_poly.pdbx_strand_id
1 'polypeptide(L)'
;MKFFTTFFLAALAVTVSSQPLESRDVDQNLVPQFGATRGVNPDGTGYCDGAVKGSDNKPVKVLCTCPPDRATFIASLNANVNAGHIVNNPSISAPFPTDGSTASQLVRLRTSIATLENMNGQGKGCPVESTTFLAQEKALEG
;
A
#
# COMPACT_ATOMS: atom_id res chain seq x y z
N MET A 1 69.89 18.65 27.73
CA MET A 1 69.23 17.32 27.75
C MET A 1 67.72 17.52 27.71
N LYS A 2 67.07 16.94 26.69
CA LYS A 2 65.74 16.30 26.68
C LYS A 2 64.44 17.15 26.83
N PHE A 3 63.74 17.25 25.68
CA PHE A 3 62.30 17.08 25.33
C PHE A 3 61.21 17.67 26.27
N PHE A 4 60.09 18.22 25.81
CA PHE A 4 59.08 17.62 24.92
C PHE A 4 58.15 18.69 24.32
N THR A 5 57.89 18.61 23.02
CA THR A 5 56.89 19.43 22.31
C THR A 5 55.60 18.62 22.19
N THR A 6 54.52 19.05 22.87
CA THR A 6 53.21 18.40 22.80
C THR A 6 52.37 18.96 21.66
N PHE A 7 52.10 18.13 20.64
CA PHE A 7 51.11 18.38 19.60
C PHE A 7 49.70 18.17 20.18
N PHE A 8 48.88 19.23 20.20
CA PHE A 8 47.43 19.12 20.43
C PHE A 8 46.75 18.85 19.08
N LEU A 9 46.25 17.63 18.88
CA LEU A 9 45.36 17.27 17.77
C LEU A 9 43.93 17.69 18.12
N ALA A 10 43.42 18.71 17.43
CA ALA A 10 42.00 19.08 17.47
C ALA A 10 41.21 18.16 16.52
N ALA A 11 40.45 17.21 17.07
CA ALA A 11 39.51 16.40 16.31
C ALA A 11 38.16 17.12 16.21
N LEU A 12 37.84 17.63 15.02
CA LEU A 12 36.51 18.16 14.68
C LEU A 12 35.56 17.00 14.43
N ALA A 13 34.74 16.64 15.43
CA ALA A 13 33.63 15.71 15.26
C ALA A 13 32.46 16.43 14.57
N VAL A 14 32.29 16.22 13.26
CA VAL A 14 31.12 16.68 12.51
C VAL A 14 29.99 15.68 12.75
N THR A 15 29.06 16.00 13.66
CA THR A 15 27.86 15.21 13.89
C THR A 15 26.86 15.48 12.76
N VAL A 16 26.74 14.56 11.81
CA VAL A 16 25.63 14.55 10.85
C VAL A 16 24.37 14.09 11.60
N SER A 17 23.44 15.01 11.83
CA SER A 17 22.10 14.67 12.32
C SER A 17 21.29 14.12 11.16
N SER A 18 21.26 12.79 11.00
CA SER A 18 20.26 12.11 10.18
C SER A 18 18.90 12.27 10.88
N GLN A 19 18.13 13.28 10.48
CA GLN A 19 16.71 13.31 10.83
C GLN A 19 16.07 12.06 10.20
N PRO A 20 15.23 11.31 10.93
CA PRO A 20 14.45 10.25 10.31
C PRO A 20 13.65 10.90 9.18
N LEU A 21 13.73 10.32 7.98
CA LEU A 21 12.82 10.67 6.89
C LEU A 21 11.41 10.47 7.44
N GLU A 22 10.74 11.57 7.77
CA GLU A 22 9.33 11.57 8.11
C GLU A 22 8.60 11.18 6.83
N SER A 23 8.42 9.87 6.65
CA SER A 23 7.54 9.29 5.65
C SER A 23 6.24 10.09 5.74
N ARG A 24 5.84 10.73 4.65
CA ARG A 24 4.51 11.33 4.56
C ARG A 24 3.52 10.20 4.36
N ASP A 25 3.30 9.46 5.44
CA ASP A 25 2.31 8.41 5.48
C ASP A 25 0.96 8.98 5.04
N VAL A 26 0.22 8.18 4.29
CA VAL A 26 -1.12 8.56 3.88
C VAL A 26 -2.01 8.71 5.10
N ASP A 27 -2.97 9.64 5.06
CA ASP A 27 -4.03 9.69 6.07
C ASP A 27 -4.88 8.42 5.96
N GLN A 28 -4.83 7.59 7.00
CA GLN A 28 -5.53 6.31 7.04
C GLN A 28 -7.05 6.45 6.92
N ASN A 29 -7.62 7.59 7.28
CA ASN A 29 -9.05 7.86 7.12
C ASN A 29 -9.45 8.04 5.65
N LEU A 30 -8.50 8.40 4.79
CA LEU A 30 -8.72 8.55 3.35
C LEU A 30 -8.48 7.24 2.59
N VAL A 31 -7.93 6.20 3.24
CA VAL A 31 -7.69 4.89 2.62
C VAL A 31 -9.01 4.13 2.50
N PRO A 32 -9.45 3.74 1.29
CA PRO A 32 -10.67 2.98 1.09
C PRO A 32 -10.70 1.70 1.91
N GLN A 33 -11.82 1.38 2.53
CA GLN A 33 -12.00 0.13 3.29
C GLN A 33 -12.18 -1.03 2.32
N PHE A 34 -11.66 -2.22 2.64
CA PHE A 34 -11.83 -3.39 1.76
C PHE A 34 -13.30 -3.79 1.57
N GLY A 35 -14.14 -3.51 2.57
CA GLY A 35 -15.56 -3.91 2.55
C GLY A 35 -15.78 -5.41 2.43
N ALA A 36 -14.76 -6.21 2.75
CA ALA A 36 -14.73 -7.66 2.60
C ALA A 36 -14.02 -8.30 3.79
N THR A 37 -14.44 -9.52 4.12
CA THR A 37 -13.79 -10.33 5.16
C THR A 37 -12.89 -11.37 4.50
N ARG A 38 -11.67 -11.52 5.01
CA ARG A 38 -10.73 -12.56 4.55
C ARG A 38 -11.20 -13.94 4.97
N GLY A 39 -11.01 -14.95 4.11
CA GLY A 39 -11.16 -16.35 4.49
C GLY A 39 -12.60 -16.85 4.56
N VAL A 40 -13.52 -16.23 3.81
CA VAL A 40 -14.93 -16.64 3.78
C VAL A 40 -15.09 -17.96 3.02
N ASN A 41 -15.83 -18.91 3.60
CA ASN A 41 -16.17 -20.21 3.00
C ASN A 41 -14.97 -20.93 2.34
N PRO A 42 -13.95 -21.35 3.12
CA PRO A 42 -12.79 -22.05 2.56
C PRO A 42 -13.20 -23.37 1.90
N ASP A 43 -12.68 -23.63 0.70
CA ASP A 43 -12.99 -24.85 -0.07
C ASP A 43 -12.06 -26.04 0.22
N GLY A 44 -11.10 -25.86 1.14
CA GLY A 44 -10.11 -26.87 1.51
C GLY A 44 -8.89 -26.95 0.59
N THR A 45 -8.83 -26.17 -0.49
CA THR A 45 -7.70 -26.15 -1.46
C THR A 45 -6.87 -24.86 -1.40
N GLY A 46 -7.13 -24.01 -0.42
CA GLY A 46 -6.48 -22.70 -0.25
C GLY A 46 -7.26 -21.53 -0.87
N TYR A 47 -8.43 -21.80 -1.46
CA TYR A 47 -9.32 -20.79 -2.01
C TYR A 47 -10.56 -20.57 -1.14
N CYS A 48 -11.04 -19.34 -1.18
CA CYS A 48 -12.17 -18.82 -0.42
C CYS A 48 -13.06 -17.98 -1.35
N ASP A 49 -14.27 -17.71 -0.89
CA ASP A 49 -15.20 -16.81 -1.58
C ASP A 49 -14.68 -15.37 -1.54
N GLY A 50 -14.60 -14.73 -2.70
CA GLY A 50 -14.31 -13.31 -2.86
C GLY A 50 -15.52 -12.44 -2.52
N ALA A 51 -15.29 -11.13 -2.52
CA ALA A 51 -16.27 -10.11 -2.13
C ALA A 51 -17.31 -9.81 -3.23
N VAL A 52 -17.03 -10.21 -4.48
CA VAL A 52 -17.90 -9.96 -5.63
C VAL A 52 -18.30 -11.26 -6.30
N LYS A 53 -19.46 -11.22 -6.98
CA LYS A 53 -19.96 -12.34 -7.77
C LYS A 53 -19.46 -12.27 -9.21
N GLY A 54 -19.11 -13.41 -9.78
CA GLY A 54 -18.82 -13.57 -11.19
C GLY A 54 -20.10 -13.57 -12.04
N SER A 55 -19.93 -13.78 -13.34
CA SER A 55 -21.02 -13.84 -14.33
C SER A 55 -22.02 -14.99 -14.08
N ASP A 56 -21.61 -16.02 -13.34
CA ASP A 56 -22.43 -17.16 -12.95
C ASP A 56 -23.21 -16.94 -11.63
N ASN A 57 -23.21 -15.70 -11.11
CA ASN A 57 -23.80 -15.31 -9.83
C ASN A 57 -23.20 -15.99 -8.58
N LYS A 58 -22.02 -16.61 -8.70
CA LYS A 58 -21.27 -17.18 -7.57
C LYS A 58 -20.14 -16.26 -7.16
N PRO A 59 -19.71 -16.24 -5.88
CA PRO A 59 -18.53 -15.51 -5.47
C PRO A 59 -17.31 -15.91 -6.32
N VAL A 60 -16.54 -14.92 -6.75
CA VAL A 60 -15.28 -15.18 -7.45
C VAL A 60 -14.32 -15.83 -6.46
N LYS A 61 -13.69 -16.95 -6.85
CA LYS A 61 -12.70 -17.61 -5.98
C LYS A 61 -11.42 -16.76 -5.87
N VAL A 62 -10.99 -16.52 -4.64
CA VAL A 62 -9.74 -15.83 -4.32
C VAL A 62 -8.92 -16.66 -3.34
N LEU A 63 -7.61 -16.38 -3.20
CA LEU A 63 -6.82 -17.02 -2.15
C LEU A 63 -7.40 -16.65 -0.77
N CYS A 64 -7.46 -17.60 0.16
CA CYS A 64 -7.95 -17.35 1.51
C CYS A 64 -7.11 -16.34 2.31
N THR A 65 -5.90 -16.01 1.84
CA THR A 65 -5.05 -14.94 2.38
C THR A 65 -5.46 -13.55 1.91
N CYS A 66 -6.41 -13.44 0.98
CA CYS A 66 -6.93 -12.19 0.43
C CYS A 66 -8.31 -11.85 1.00
N PRO A 67 -8.59 -10.56 1.29
CA PRO A 67 -7.67 -9.42 1.20
C PRO A 67 -6.54 -9.52 2.25
N PRO A 68 -5.40 -8.83 2.03
CA PRO A 68 -4.28 -8.85 2.96
C PRO A 68 -4.68 -8.27 4.33
N ASP A 69 -3.80 -8.44 5.33
CA ASP A 69 -3.92 -7.67 6.56
C ASP A 69 -3.91 -6.15 6.25
N ARG A 70 -4.75 -5.38 6.98
CA ARG A 70 -4.93 -3.96 6.72
C ARG A 70 -3.67 -3.15 6.97
N ALA A 71 -2.89 -3.47 8.00
CA ALA A 71 -1.65 -2.78 8.30
C ALA A 71 -0.59 -3.08 7.22
N THR A 72 -0.50 -4.34 6.76
CA THR A 72 0.37 -4.72 5.65
C THR A 72 0.02 -3.98 4.35
N PHE A 73 -1.27 -3.84 4.06
CA PHE A 73 -1.73 -3.05 2.91
C PHE A 73 -1.36 -1.56 3.03
N ILE A 74 -1.60 -0.94 4.19
CA ILE A 74 -1.26 0.47 4.42
C ILE A 74 0.25 0.70 4.30
N ALA A 75 1.07 -0.21 4.83
CA ALA A 75 2.52 -0.13 4.69
C ALA A 75 2.96 -0.17 3.21
N SER A 76 2.36 -1.04 2.40
CA SER A 76 2.62 -1.08 0.96
C SER A 76 2.14 0.18 0.23
N LEU A 77 0.97 0.71 0.60
CA LEU A 77 0.43 1.95 0.06
C LEU A 77 1.34 3.14 0.37
N ASN A 78 1.81 3.27 1.62
CA ASN A 78 2.77 4.31 2.01
C ASN A 78 4.06 4.22 1.19
N ALA A 79 4.62 3.02 1.04
CA ALA A 79 5.81 2.82 0.22
C ALA A 79 5.59 3.28 -1.24
N ASN A 80 4.45 2.95 -1.83
CA ASN A 80 4.11 3.35 -3.18
C ASN A 80 3.93 4.88 -3.32
N VAL A 81 3.16 5.49 -2.41
CA VAL A 81 2.89 6.93 -2.45
C VAL A 81 4.18 7.74 -2.23
N ASN A 82 5.04 7.31 -1.30
CA ASN A 82 6.33 7.94 -1.08
C ASN A 82 7.27 7.81 -2.29
N ALA A 83 7.21 6.68 -3.01
CA ALA A 83 7.96 6.49 -4.25
C ALA A 83 7.34 7.25 -5.45
N GLY A 84 6.09 7.71 -5.32
CA GLY A 84 5.30 8.30 -6.41
C GLY A 84 4.79 7.28 -7.44
N HIS A 85 5.08 5.99 -7.25
CA HIS A 85 4.71 4.88 -8.14
C HIS A 85 4.58 3.57 -7.35
N ILE A 86 3.93 2.58 -7.95
CA ILE A 86 3.84 1.24 -7.36
C ILE A 86 5.24 0.60 -7.35
N VAL A 87 5.84 0.39 -6.18
CA VAL A 87 7.26 -0.04 -6.03
C VAL A 87 7.56 -1.32 -6.81
N ASN A 88 6.61 -2.25 -6.84
CA ASN A 88 6.72 -3.53 -7.53
C ASN A 88 6.22 -3.52 -8.98
N ASN A 89 5.71 -2.38 -9.45
CA ASN A 89 5.29 -2.13 -10.84
C ASN A 89 5.45 -0.63 -11.18
N PRO A 90 6.70 -0.15 -11.36
CA PRO A 90 6.98 1.29 -11.43
C PRO A 90 6.35 2.05 -12.59
N SER A 91 5.80 1.35 -13.59
CA SER A 91 5.07 1.95 -14.69
C SER A 91 3.72 2.54 -14.28
N ILE A 92 3.23 2.27 -13.07
CA ILE A 92 1.96 2.78 -12.54
C ILE A 92 2.24 3.82 -11.46
N SER A 93 1.75 5.05 -11.66
CA SER A 93 1.86 6.12 -10.66
C SER A 93 1.00 5.83 -9.42
N ALA A 94 1.44 6.33 -8.27
CA ALA A 94 0.74 6.17 -6.99
C ALA A 94 0.34 7.53 -6.36
N PRO A 95 -0.51 8.34 -7.04
CA PRO A 95 -1.02 9.58 -6.45
C PRO A 95 -1.97 9.30 -5.29
N PHE A 96 -1.94 10.15 -4.25
CA PHE A 96 -2.88 10.05 -3.12
C PHE A 96 -3.35 11.43 -2.66
N PRO A 97 -4.28 12.06 -3.42
CA PRO A 97 -4.77 13.39 -3.09
C PRO A 97 -5.54 13.40 -1.77
N THR A 98 -5.50 14.51 -1.04
CA THR A 98 -6.08 14.63 0.31
C THR A 98 -7.41 15.38 0.36
N ASP A 99 -7.86 15.98 -0.75
CA ASP A 99 -9.14 16.68 -0.79
C ASP A 99 -10.33 15.71 -0.89
N GLY A 100 -11.51 16.25 -0.60
CA GLY A 100 -12.76 15.50 -0.51
C GLY A 100 -13.48 15.27 -1.84
N SER A 101 -12.97 15.72 -2.99
CA SER A 101 -13.70 15.61 -4.26
C SER A 101 -13.88 14.15 -4.71
N THR A 102 -14.94 13.88 -5.47
CA THR A 102 -15.19 12.56 -6.08
C THR A 102 -14.02 12.12 -6.96
N ALA A 103 -13.41 13.06 -7.70
CA ALA A 103 -12.22 12.78 -8.50
C ALA A 103 -11.06 12.27 -7.63
N SER A 104 -10.79 12.93 -6.51
CA SER A 104 -9.74 12.52 -5.57
C SER A 104 -10.04 11.20 -4.87
N GLN A 105 -11.32 10.93 -4.56
CA GLN A 105 -11.76 9.63 -4.04
C GLN A 105 -11.50 8.50 -5.05
N LEU A 106 -11.85 8.70 -6.33
CA LEU A 106 -11.57 7.77 -7.41
C LEU A 106 -10.07 7.52 -7.59
N VAL A 107 -9.25 8.57 -7.54
CA VAL A 107 -7.79 8.43 -7.62
C VAL A 107 -7.26 7.59 -6.47
N ARG A 108 -7.65 7.86 -5.22
CA ARG A 108 -7.23 7.04 -4.06
C ARG A 108 -7.65 5.59 -4.20
N LEU A 109 -8.85 5.35 -4.73
CA LEU A 109 -9.37 4.00 -4.95
C LEU A 109 -8.60 3.24 -6.03
N ARG A 110 -8.32 3.88 -7.17
CA ARG A 110 -7.50 3.30 -8.25
C ARG A 110 -6.07 3.02 -7.80
N THR A 111 -5.46 3.92 -7.03
CA THR A 111 -4.14 3.68 -6.43
C THR A 111 -4.17 2.56 -5.40
N SER A 112 -5.28 2.41 -4.66
CA SER A 112 -5.49 1.29 -3.73
C SER A 112 -5.64 -0.05 -4.46
N ILE A 113 -6.37 -0.09 -5.58
CA ILE A 113 -6.47 -1.27 -6.47
C ILE A 113 -5.09 -1.64 -7.01
N ALA A 114 -4.38 -0.68 -7.60
CA ALA A 114 -3.04 -0.90 -8.14
C ALA A 114 -2.05 -1.38 -7.05
N THR A 115 -2.14 -0.84 -5.83
CA THR A 115 -1.36 -1.32 -4.69
C THR A 115 -1.69 -2.77 -4.36
N LEU A 116 -2.98 -3.10 -4.20
CA LEU A 116 -3.47 -4.43 -3.84
C LEU A 116 -2.99 -5.50 -4.81
N GLU A 117 -3.08 -5.23 -6.12
CA GLU A 117 -2.76 -6.18 -7.19
C GLU A 117 -1.25 -6.36 -7.44
N ASN A 118 -0.42 -5.47 -6.89
CA ASN A 118 1.02 -5.47 -7.13
C ASN A 118 1.86 -5.63 -5.85
N MET A 119 1.27 -6.03 -4.73
CA MET A 119 1.97 -6.11 -3.43
C MET A 119 3.21 -7.02 -3.41
N ASN A 120 3.28 -8.07 -4.25
CA ASN A 120 4.43 -9.00 -4.30
C ASN A 120 5.06 -9.13 -5.69
N GLY A 121 4.92 -8.09 -6.53
CA GLY A 121 5.37 -8.08 -7.93
C GLY A 121 4.25 -7.67 -8.88
N GLN A 122 4.60 -7.41 -10.14
CA GLN A 122 3.64 -7.02 -11.18
C GLN A 122 2.51 -8.07 -11.32
N GLY A 123 1.28 -7.68 -10.96
CA GLY A 123 0.10 -8.56 -10.96
C GLY A 123 0.17 -9.72 -9.96
N LYS A 124 1.10 -9.69 -8.99
CA LYS A 124 1.32 -10.74 -7.98
C LYS A 124 0.83 -10.32 -6.59
N GLY A 125 -0.30 -9.62 -6.54
CA GLY A 125 -0.97 -9.22 -5.32
C GLY A 125 -2.26 -9.99 -5.07
N CYS A 126 -3.12 -9.41 -4.24
CA CYS A 126 -4.47 -9.91 -4.10
C CYS A 126 -5.33 -9.40 -5.28
N PRO A 127 -6.19 -10.26 -5.87
CA PRO A 127 -7.11 -9.82 -6.91
C PRO A 127 -8.12 -8.83 -6.34
N VAL A 128 -8.55 -7.83 -7.13
CA VAL A 128 -9.48 -6.80 -6.68
C VAL A 128 -10.81 -7.38 -6.19
N GLU A 129 -11.21 -8.53 -6.70
CA GLU A 129 -12.37 -9.32 -6.31
C GLU A 129 -12.33 -9.81 -4.86
N SER A 130 -11.17 -9.75 -4.20
CA SER A 130 -11.06 -9.95 -2.75
C SER A 130 -11.56 -8.77 -1.92
N THR A 131 -11.97 -7.68 -2.56
CA THR A 131 -12.48 -6.45 -1.96
C THR A 131 -13.71 -5.94 -2.68
N THR A 132 -14.36 -4.91 -2.14
CA THR A 132 -15.47 -4.21 -2.81
C THR A 132 -15.00 -2.96 -3.56
N PHE A 133 -13.70 -2.80 -3.83
CA PHE A 133 -13.17 -1.59 -4.46
C PHE A 133 -13.85 -1.25 -5.80
N LEU A 134 -14.08 -2.22 -6.70
CA LEU A 134 -14.79 -1.93 -7.96
C LEU A 134 -16.24 -1.47 -7.74
N ALA A 135 -16.92 -2.00 -6.71
CA ALA A 135 -18.27 -1.54 -6.38
C ALA A 135 -18.26 -0.13 -5.80
N GLN A 136 -17.24 0.21 -4.98
CA GLN A 136 -17.02 1.56 -4.48
C GLN A 136 -16.69 2.53 -5.62
N GLU A 137 -15.90 2.11 -6.61
CA GLU A 137 -15.53 2.92 -7.77
C GLU A 137 -16.76 3.27 -8.58
N LYS A 138 -17.54 2.25 -8.92
CA LYS A 138 -18.80 2.42 -9.65
C LYS A 138 -19.79 3.33 -8.89
N ALA A 139 -19.86 3.22 -7.56
CA ALA A 139 -20.72 4.08 -6.76
C ALA A 139 -20.31 5.56 -6.78
N LEU A 140 -19.03 5.86 -7.06
CA LEU A 140 -18.51 7.21 -7.20
C LEU A 140 -18.68 7.76 -8.63
N GLU A 141 -18.77 6.89 -9.64
CA GLU A 141 -18.91 7.29 -11.05
C GLU A 141 -20.34 7.67 -11.46
N GLY A 142 -21.37 7.20 -10.73
CA GLY A 142 -22.78 7.53 -10.95
C GLY A 142 -23.55 6.49 -11.76
#